data_AF-A9WTQ0-F1
#
_entry.id   AF-A9WTQ0-F1
#
_cell.length_a   1.000
_cell.length_b   1.000
_cell.length_c   1.000
_cell.angle_alpha   90.00
_cell.angle_beta   90.00
_cell.angle_gamma   90.00
#
_symmetry.space_group_name_H-M   'P 1'
#
loop_
_entity.id
_entity.type
_entity.pdbx_description
1 polymer ?
#
loop_
_entity_poly.entity_id
_entity_poly.type
_entity_poly.pdbx_seq_one_letter_code
_entity_poly.pdbx_strand_id
1 'polypeptide(L)' 'MTTDLGKFDFNSPTAQTLRTRQGIKCNFHPEDVLPLWIAEMDFPTAPVIVAELQRTVQEESFGYTPPR' A
#
# COMPACT_ATOMS: atom_id res chain seq x y z
N MET A 1 8.28 14.83 -22.28
CA MET A 1 8.53 13.87 -21.18
C MET A 1 7.25 13.09 -20.99
N THR A 2 7.17 11.91 -21.61
CA THR A 2 5.99 11.05 -21.56
C THR A 2 6.07 10.27 -20.26
N THR A 3 5.27 10.63 -19.26
CA THR A 3 5.14 9.84 -18.05
C THR A 3 4.48 8.52 -18.45
N ASP A 4 5.26 7.43 -18.40
CA ASP A 4 4.75 6.09 -18.62
C ASP A 4 3.78 5.73 -17.49
N LEU A 5 2.47 5.89 -17.76
CA LEU A 5 1.38 5.48 -16.88
C LEU A 5 1.28 3.95 -16.74
N GLY A 6 2.03 3.16 -17.54
CA GLY A 6 2.10 1.71 -17.44
C GLY A 6 2.78 1.19 -16.16
N LYS A 7 3.39 2.09 -15.36
CA LYS A 7 4.13 1.71 -14.14
C LYS A 7 3.28 1.55 -12.88
N PHE A 8 2.07 2.13 -12.84
CA PHE A 8 1.22 2.13 -11.64
C PHE A 8 -0.10 1.44 -11.89
N ASP A 9 -0.44 0.53 -10.98
CA ASP A 9 -1.69 -0.21 -11.03
C ASP A 9 -2.74 0.44 -10.15
N PHE A 10 -3.73 1.06 -10.76
CA PHE A 10 -4.87 1.68 -10.09
C PHE A 10 -6.17 0.88 -10.24
N ASN A 11 -6.15 -0.28 -10.90
CA ASN A 11 -7.38 -0.96 -11.32
C ASN A 11 -7.50 -2.41 -10.84
N SER A 12 -6.40 -3.06 -10.45
CA SER A 12 -6.46 -4.48 -10.04
C SER A 12 -7.08 -4.76 -8.67
N PRO A 13 -6.98 -3.88 -7.64
CA PRO A 13 -7.50 -4.23 -6.32
C PRO A 13 -9.02 -4.37 -6.32
N THR A 14 -9.50 -5.45 -5.70
CA THR A 14 -10.92 -5.70 -5.47
C THR A 14 -11.26 -5.54 -3.99
N ALA A 15 -12.52 -5.31 -3.65
CA ALA A 15 -12.98 -5.26 -2.26
C ALA A 15 -12.53 -6.49 -1.45
N GLN A 16 -12.59 -7.68 -2.05
CA GLN A 16 -12.12 -8.92 -1.41
C GLN A 16 -10.63 -8.87 -1.08
N THR A 17 -9.78 -8.45 -2.02
CA THR A 17 -8.32 -8.32 -1.79
C THR A 17 -7.97 -7.21 -0.79
N LEU A 18 -8.81 -6.18 -0.65
CA LEU A 18 -8.59 -5.12 0.34
C LEU A 18 -8.98 -5.60 1.74
N ARG A 19 -10.01 -6.44 1.88
CA ARG A 19 -10.41 -7.06 3.15
C ARG A 19 -9.38 -8.06 3.68
N THR A 20 -8.56 -8.67 2.84
CA THR A 20 -7.44 -9.50 3.32
C THR A 20 -6.31 -8.66 3.96
N ARG A 21 -6.30 -7.34 3.75
CA ARG A 21 -5.37 -6.43 4.43
C ARG A 21 -5.90 -6.15 5.83
N GLN A 22 -5.03 -5.90 6.81
CA GLN A 22 -5.41 -5.66 8.21
C GLN A 22 -5.91 -4.22 8.49
N GLY A 23 -6.27 -3.46 7.45
CA GLY A 23 -6.64 -2.05 7.57
C GLY A 23 -8.06 -1.83 8.13
N ILE A 24 -8.24 -0.81 8.96
CA ILE A 24 -9.54 -0.47 9.58
C ILE A 24 -10.58 -0.14 8.51
N LYS A 25 -10.19 0.60 7.47
CA LYS A 25 -11.10 1.06 6.41
C LYS A 25 -11.94 -0.07 5.84
N CYS A 26 -11.30 -1.17 5.46
CA CYS A 26 -11.96 -2.28 4.81
C CYS A 26 -12.48 -3.36 5.78
N ASN A 27 -12.18 -3.31 7.08
CA ASN A 27 -12.53 -4.39 8.02
C ASN A 27 -13.48 -3.98 9.14
N PHE A 28 -13.72 -2.69 9.36
CA PHE A 28 -14.54 -2.25 10.49
C PHE A 28 -16.04 -2.49 10.31
N HIS A 29 -16.54 -2.44 9.08
CA HIS A 29 -17.96 -2.60 8.79
C HIS A 29 -18.31 -3.97 8.18
N PRO A 30 -19.58 -4.41 8.32
CA PRO A 30 -20.13 -5.58 7.62
C PRO A 30 -19.84 -5.61 6.11
N GLU A 31 -19.97 -6.80 5.51
CA GLU A 31 -19.58 -7.05 4.12
C GLU A 31 -20.38 -6.22 3.10
N ASP A 32 -21.63 -5.91 3.42
CA ASP A 32 -22.59 -5.14 2.61
C ASP A 32 -22.37 -3.62 2.66
N VAL A 33 -21.39 -3.14 3.44
CA VAL A 33 -21.03 -1.72 3.51
C VAL A 33 -19.80 -1.44 2.65
N LEU A 34 -19.88 -0.42 1.80
CA LEU A 34 -18.74 0.12 1.04
C LEU A 34 -18.09 1.31 1.78
N PRO A 35 -16.87 1.16 2.33
CA PRO A 35 -16.25 2.20 3.14
C PRO A 35 -15.50 3.26 2.32
N LEU A 36 -15.89 4.53 2.44
CA LEU A 36 -15.38 5.64 1.59
C LEU A 36 -14.93 6.90 2.37
N TRP A 37 -14.83 6.85 3.71
CA TRP A 37 -14.57 8.04 4.53
C TRP A 37 -13.17 8.10 5.17
N ILE A 38 -12.54 6.95 5.49
CA ILE A 38 -11.17 6.95 6.03
C ILE A 38 -10.21 7.32 4.89
N ALA A 39 -9.29 8.25 5.17
CA ALA A 39 -8.25 8.71 4.25
C ALA A 39 -7.12 7.67 4.07
N GLU A 40 -7.49 6.44 3.75
CA GLU A 40 -6.63 5.33 3.36
C GLU A 40 -6.97 4.97 1.90
N MET A 41 -5.95 4.75 1.07
CA MET A 41 -6.13 4.53 -0.36
C MET A 41 -6.28 3.04 -0.68
N ASP A 42 -7.11 2.74 -1.69
CA ASP A 42 -7.40 1.36 -2.13
C ASP A 42 -6.43 0.84 -3.20
N PHE A 43 -5.36 1.58 -3.49
CA PHE A 43 -4.37 1.23 -4.49
C PHE A 43 -3.18 0.47 -3.88
N PRO A 44 -2.39 -0.26 -4.68
CA PRO A 44 -1.10 -0.77 -4.25
C PRO A 44 -0.14 0.38 -3.88
N THR A 45 0.72 0.15 -2.90
CA THR A 45 1.82 1.05 -2.59
C THR A 45 2.74 1.18 -3.80
N ALA A 46 3.28 2.39 -4.03
CA ALA A 46 4.19 2.65 -5.13
C ALA A 46 5.36 1.64 -5.16
N PRO A 47 5.71 1.04 -6.32
CA PRO A 47 6.71 -0.04 -6.40
C PRO A 47 8.08 0.32 -5.81
N VAL A 48 8.50 1.58 -5.94
CA VAL A 48 9.79 2.07 -5.40
C VAL A 48 9.82 2.01 -3.87
N ILE A 49 8.69 2.25 -3.20
CA ILE A 49 8.61 2.19 -1.74
C ILE A 49 8.66 0.74 -1.27
N VAL A 50 7.92 -0.16 -1.96
CA VAL A 50 7.95 -1.59 -1.64
C VAL A 50 9.35 -2.18 -1.82
N ALA A 51 10.04 -1.83 -2.91
CA ALA A 51 11.39 -2.30 -3.19
C ALA A 51 12.40 -1.86 -2.10
N GLU A 52 12.35 -0.59 -1.68
CA GLU A 52 13.23 -0.10 -0.61
C GLU A 52 12.94 -0.74 0.75
N LEU A 53 11.66 -0.98 1.08
CA LEU A 53 11.30 -1.70 2.30
C LEU A 53 11.83 -3.14 2.27
N GLN A 54 11.68 -3.84 1.15
CA GLN A 54 12.23 -5.19 0.98
C GLN A 54 13.76 -5.21 1.10
N ARG A 55 14.44 -4.26 0.46
CA ARG A 55 15.90 -4.11 0.55
C ARG A 55 16.35 -3.85 1.99
N THR A 56 15.68 -2.93 2.68
CA THR A 56 15.97 -2.60 4.09
C THR A 56 15.83 -3.82 4.99
N VAL A 57 14.82 -4.66 4.77
CA VAL A 57 14.63 -5.91 5.52
C VAL A 57 15.73 -6.93 5.20
N GLN A 58 16.09 -7.09 3.93
CA GLN A 58 17.14 -8.03 3.50
C GLN A 58 18.52 -7.67 4.06
N GLU A 59 18.81 -6.38 4.21
CA GLU A 59 20.06 -5.88 4.77
C GLU A 59 20.07 -5.80 6.31
N GLU A 60 18.96 -6.19 6.96
CA GLU A 60 18.76 -6.02 8.41
C GLU A 60 19.04 -4.59 8.89
N SER A 61 18.74 -3.60 8.04
CA SER A 61 19.08 -2.18 8.27
C SER A 61 18.09 -1.52 9.25
N PHE A 62 18.14 -1.95 10.50
CA PHE A 62 17.27 -1.49 11.60
C PHE A 62 18.01 -0.70 12.69
N GLY A 63 19.30 -0.42 12.47
CA GLY A 63 20.13 0.36 13.39
C GLY A 63 19.84 1.87 13.33
N TYR A 64 20.55 2.63 14.17
CA TYR A 64 20.44 4.08 14.21
C TYR A 64 20.88 4.71 12.88
N THR A 65 20.01 5.55 12.31
CA THR A 65 20.35 6.32 11.11
C THR A 65 21.36 7.42 11.47
N PRO A 66 22.34 7.72 10.58
CA PRO A 66 23.27 8.81 10.82
C PRO A 66 22.53 10.15 10.95
N PRO A 67 23.09 11.11 11.71
CA PRO A 67 22.52 12.46 11.81
C PRO A 67 22.43 13.10 10.40
N ARG A 68 21.31 13.78 10.16
CA ARG A 68 21.06 14.58 8.94
C ARG A 68 21.33 16.05 9.20
#